data_AF-A0A527Y389-F1
#
_entry.id   AF-A0A527Y389-F1
#
_cell.length_a   1.000
_cell.length_b   1.000
_cell.length_c   1.000
_cell.angle_alpha   90.00
_cell.angle_beta   90.00
_cell.angle_gamma   90.00
#
_symmetry.space_group_name_H-M   'P 1'
#
loop_
_entity.id
_entity.type
_entity.pdbx_description
1 polymer ?
#
loop_
_entity_poly.entity_id
_entity_poly.type
_entity_poly.pdbx_seq_one_letter_code
_entity_poly.pdbx_strand_id
1 'polypeptide(L)'
;LNPLRDLDHLRGFLSGSGPTVIFDAPWIPFYLLIIYMLHPALGVLATIGALAVVALTAVAEIFGREPARLTSEAMISQRALAESGRRNAEVVHAMGLSSRLAGRWSDIVHSYLAHQERLSDIIGGTGSLSKALRMALQSSVLGLGAYLVIGGEASPGVIIASSILLGRALAPVDAAIANWKGFLATRHSYFQLKAMLDSFE
;
A
#
# COMPACT_ATOMS: atom_id res chain seq x y z
N LEU A 1 6.70 -1.03 -25.32
CA LEU A 1 7.27 -0.58 -24.02
C LEU A 1 7.41 0.93 -24.09
N ASN A 2 6.98 1.68 -23.06
CA ASN A 2 6.87 3.14 -23.13
C ASN A 2 7.63 3.79 -21.96
N PRO A 3 8.97 3.90 -22.06
CA PRO A 3 9.86 4.23 -20.93
C PRO A 3 9.53 5.58 -20.27
N LEU A 4 9.04 6.56 -21.03
CA LEU A 4 8.59 7.86 -20.51
C LEU A 4 7.47 7.72 -19.46
N ARG A 5 6.53 6.79 -19.68
CA ARG A 5 5.40 6.58 -18.78
C ARG A 5 5.81 5.87 -17.50
N ASP A 6 6.71 4.91 -17.60
CA ASP A 6 7.23 4.21 -16.43
C ASP A 6 8.06 5.18 -15.57
N LEU A 7 8.74 6.14 -16.20
CA LEU A 7 9.42 7.27 -15.56
C LEU A 7 8.43 8.25 -14.90
N ASP A 8 7.28 8.55 -15.52
CA ASP A 8 6.21 9.35 -14.92
C ASP A 8 5.56 8.64 -13.72
N HIS A 9 5.37 7.31 -13.79
CA HIS A 9 4.90 6.52 -12.66
C HIS A 9 5.89 6.54 -11.49
N LEU A 10 7.19 6.37 -11.77
CA LEU A 10 8.27 6.50 -10.80
C LEU A 10 8.31 7.90 -10.18
N ARG A 11 8.24 8.95 -11.01
CA ARG A 11 8.22 10.34 -10.57
C ARG A 11 6.99 10.63 -9.72
N GLY A 12 5.82 10.13 -10.12
CA GLY A 12 4.57 10.28 -9.37
C GLY A 12 4.62 9.61 -8.00
N PHE A 13 5.22 8.42 -7.92
CA PHE A 13 5.44 7.73 -6.66
C PHE A 13 6.46 8.44 -5.77
N LEU A 14 7.60 8.87 -6.35
CA LEU A 14 8.65 9.60 -5.64
C LEU A 14 8.24 11.01 -5.20
N SER A 15 7.29 11.64 -5.90
CA SER A 15 6.69 12.92 -5.49
C SER A 15 5.52 12.73 -4.52
N GLY A 16 5.09 11.49 -4.29
CA GLY A 16 3.94 11.14 -3.44
C GLY A 16 4.32 10.84 -2.00
N SER A 17 3.40 10.22 -1.25
CA SER A 17 3.61 9.81 0.15
C SER A 17 4.28 8.44 0.31
N GLY A 18 4.77 7.84 -0.78
CA GLY A 18 5.51 6.58 -0.77
C GLY A 18 6.91 6.66 -0.14
N PRO A 19 7.74 7.67 -0.46
CA PRO A 19 9.09 7.79 0.09
C PRO A 19 9.10 8.06 1.59
N THR A 20 8.15 8.84 2.11
CA THR A 20 8.05 9.15 3.55
C THR A 20 7.90 7.89 4.40
N VAL A 21 7.24 6.85 3.90
CA VAL A 21 7.17 5.54 4.57
C VAL A 21 8.55 4.92 4.75
N ILE A 22 9.39 4.97 3.71
CA ILE A 22 10.74 4.39 3.72
C ILE A 22 11.65 5.18 4.67
N PHE A 23 11.49 6.51 4.71
CA PHE A 23 12.25 7.37 5.62
C PHE A 23 11.85 7.19 7.08
N ASP A 24 10.57 6.95 7.37
CA ASP A 24 10.07 6.81 8.75
C ASP A 24 10.19 5.37 9.31
N ALA A 25 10.20 4.34 8.46
CA ALA A 25 10.27 2.93 8.88
C ALA A 25 11.47 2.58 9.80
N PRO A 26 12.70 3.09 9.57
CA PRO A 26 13.84 2.83 10.45
C PRO A 26 13.69 3.41 11.86
N TRP A 27 12.80 4.38 12.06
CA TRP A 27 12.58 5.04 13.35
C TRP A 27 11.57 4.30 14.24
N ILE A 28 10.87 3.28 13.72
CA ILE A 28 9.90 2.49 14.50
C ILE A 28 10.54 1.84 15.74
N PRO A 29 11.71 1.16 15.66
CA PRO A 29 12.38 0.61 16.84
C PRO A 29 12.79 1.68 17.85
N PHE A 30 13.14 2.88 17.39
CA PHE A 30 13.48 4.00 18.26
C PHE A 30 12.27 4.47 19.07
N TYR A 31 11.09 4.61 18.45
CA TYR A 31 9.85 4.91 19.17
C TYR A 31 9.48 3.82 20.17
N LEU A 32 9.60 2.54 19.78
CA LEU A 32 9.35 1.41 20.70
C LEU A 32 10.30 1.42 21.90
N LEU A 33 11.59 1.72 21.68
CA LEU A 33 12.58 1.83 22.76
C LEU A 33 12.19 2.90 23.78
N ILE A 34 11.74 4.07 23.31
CA ILE A 34 11.28 5.15 24.20
C ILE A 34 10.06 4.71 25.00
N ILE A 35 9.10 4.00 24.38
CA ILE A 35 7.92 3.47 25.08
C ILE A 35 8.34 2.45 26.16
N TYR A 36 9.33 1.59 25.87
CA TYR A 36 9.90 0.66 26.85
C TYR A 36 10.59 1.38 28.02
N MET A 37 11.30 2.48 27.76
CA MET A 37 11.90 3.30 28.81
C MET A 37 10.87 3.97 29.71
N LEU A 38 9.68 4.30 29.19
CA LEU A 38 8.60 4.87 29.99
C LEU A 38 7.98 3.83 30.92
N HIS A 39 7.57 2.67 30.37
CA HIS A 39 7.06 1.57 31.18
C HIS A 39 7.13 0.25 30.40
N PRO A 40 7.71 -0.83 30.96
CA PRO A 40 7.83 -2.12 30.27
C PRO A 40 6.50 -2.69 29.80
N ALA A 41 5.43 -2.57 30.61
CA ALA A 41 4.10 -3.06 30.24
C ALA A 41 3.50 -2.37 29.00
N LEU A 42 3.71 -1.06 28.86
CA LEU A 42 3.29 -0.30 27.67
C LEU A 42 4.14 -0.68 26.46
N GLY A 43 5.43 -0.91 26.66
CA GLY A 43 6.35 -1.41 25.62
C GLY A 43 5.91 -2.76 25.05
N VAL A 44 5.52 -3.70 25.92
CA VAL A 44 5.00 -5.02 25.49
C VAL A 44 3.72 -4.86 24.67
N LEU A 45 2.77 -4.04 25.14
CA LEU A 45 1.54 -3.76 24.40
C LEU A 45 1.82 -3.14 23.02
N ALA A 46 2.70 -2.15 22.96
CA ALA A 46 3.11 -1.51 21.71
C ALA A 46 3.79 -2.49 20.75
N THR A 47 4.60 -3.43 21.28
CA THR A 47 5.27 -4.46 20.49
C THR A 47 4.29 -5.46 19.91
N ILE A 48 3.31 -5.92 20.69
CA ILE A 48 2.23 -6.80 20.21
C ILE A 48 1.43 -6.09 19.11
N GLY A 49 1.11 -4.82 19.32
CA GLY A 49 0.41 -3.99 18.33
C GLY A 49 1.20 -3.83 17.04
N ALA A 50 2.50 -3.49 17.14
CA ALA A 50 3.38 -3.39 15.99
C ALA A 50 3.48 -4.71 15.23
N LEU A 51 3.65 -5.84 15.94
CA LEU A 51 3.71 -7.16 15.34
C LEU A 51 2.40 -7.52 14.63
N ALA A 52 1.24 -7.22 15.22
CA ALA A 52 -0.06 -7.47 14.61
C ALA A 52 -0.27 -6.65 13.34
N VAL A 53 0.16 -5.38 13.32
CA VAL A 53 0.09 -4.55 12.11
C VAL A 53 1.07 -5.05 11.05
N VAL A 54 2.31 -5.41 11.42
CA VAL A 54 3.28 -6.01 10.48
C VAL A 54 2.74 -7.31 9.87
N ALA A 55 2.12 -8.17 10.67
CA ALA A 55 1.48 -9.40 10.18
C ALA A 55 0.36 -9.06 9.18
N LEU A 56 -0.45 -8.04 9.46
CA LEU A 56 -1.49 -7.59 8.55
C LEU A 56 -0.92 -7.02 7.24
N THR A 57 0.18 -6.28 7.30
CA THR A 57 0.91 -5.82 6.11
C THR A 57 1.45 -6.99 5.29
N ALA A 58 2.02 -8.01 5.93
CA ALA A 58 2.52 -9.20 5.25
C ALA A 58 1.37 -9.97 4.56
N VAL A 59 0.22 -10.09 5.20
CA VAL A 59 -1.01 -10.63 4.60
C VAL A 59 -1.42 -9.80 3.38
N ALA A 60 -1.47 -8.46 3.51
CA ALA A 60 -1.78 -7.58 2.39
C ALA A 60 -0.81 -7.75 1.20
N GLU A 61 0.48 -7.95 1.48
CA GLU A 61 1.49 -8.22 0.47
C GLU A 61 1.24 -9.54 -0.26
N ILE A 62 1.09 -10.63 0.49
CA ILE A 62 0.96 -11.98 -0.07
C ILE A 62 -0.31 -12.08 -0.93
N PHE A 63 -1.45 -11.62 -0.41
CA PHE A 63 -2.72 -11.69 -1.12
C PHE A 63 -2.82 -10.64 -2.24
N GLY A 64 -2.21 -9.46 -2.08
CA GLY A 64 -2.28 -8.37 -3.05
C GLY A 64 -1.36 -8.53 -4.26
N ARG A 65 -0.31 -9.36 -4.18
CA ARG A 65 0.72 -9.48 -5.23
C ARG A 65 0.20 -10.02 -6.55
N GLU A 66 -0.61 -11.08 -6.51
CA GLU A 66 -1.14 -11.72 -7.73
C GLU A 66 -2.19 -10.83 -8.44
N PRO A 67 -3.24 -10.32 -7.74
CA PRO A 67 -4.19 -9.38 -8.35
C PRO A 67 -3.50 -8.14 -8.91
N ALA A 68 -2.49 -7.60 -8.24
CA ALA A 68 -1.73 -6.46 -8.74
C ALA A 68 -1.00 -6.75 -10.05
N ARG A 69 -0.42 -7.94 -10.20
CA ARG A 69 0.22 -8.37 -11.45
C ARG A 69 -0.81 -8.48 -12.58
N LEU A 70 -1.92 -9.18 -12.32
CA LEU A 70 -2.99 -9.40 -13.31
C LEU A 70 -3.63 -8.09 -13.77
N THR A 71 -3.90 -7.17 -12.84
CA THR A 71 -4.39 -5.82 -13.17
C THR A 71 -3.41 -5.06 -14.05
N SER A 72 -2.10 -5.17 -13.77
CA SER A 72 -1.07 -4.50 -14.57
C SER A 72 -1.01 -5.05 -16.00
N GLU A 73 -1.04 -6.39 -16.14
CA GLU A 73 -1.08 -7.07 -17.45
C GLU A 73 -2.33 -6.70 -18.25
N ALA A 74 -3.51 -6.72 -17.62
CA ALA A 74 -4.78 -6.33 -18.24
C ALA A 74 -4.79 -4.85 -18.65
N MET A 75 -4.15 -3.98 -17.88
CA MET A 75 -4.01 -2.55 -18.23
C MET A 75 -3.11 -2.36 -19.47
N ILE A 76 -2.05 -3.17 -19.61
CA ILE A 76 -1.15 -3.13 -20.78
C ILE A 76 -1.91 -3.61 -22.02
N SER A 77 -2.64 -4.72 -21.94
CA SER A 77 -3.41 -5.28 -23.06
C SER A 77 -4.53 -4.34 -23.51
N GLN A 78 -5.26 -3.75 -22.55
CA GLN A 78 -6.26 -2.72 -22.81
C GLN A 78 -5.64 -1.55 -23.59
N ARG A 79 -4.52 -1.01 -23.13
CA ARG A 79 -3.85 0.11 -23.81
C ARG A 79 -3.34 -0.26 -25.21
N ALA A 80 -2.80 -1.47 -25.40
CA ALA A 80 -2.34 -1.94 -26.71
C ALA A 80 -3.49 -2.06 -27.71
N LEU A 81 -4.66 -2.50 -27.26
CA LEU A 81 -5.87 -2.55 -28.07
C LEU A 81 -6.37 -1.14 -28.41
N ALA A 82 -6.34 -0.21 -27.46
CA ALA A 82 -6.73 1.19 -27.68
C ALA A 82 -5.86 1.85 -28.76
N GLU A 83 -4.54 1.72 -28.65
CA GLU A 83 -3.62 2.35 -29.59
C GLU A 83 -3.75 1.73 -30.99
N SER A 84 -3.88 0.40 -31.08
CA SER A 84 -4.06 -0.27 -32.37
C SER A 84 -5.41 0.05 -33.01
N GLY A 85 -6.47 0.20 -32.21
CA GLY A 85 -7.78 0.67 -32.67
C GLY A 85 -7.72 2.11 -33.16
N ARG A 86 -6.98 3.00 -32.47
CA ARG A 86 -6.83 4.41 -32.84
C ARG A 86 -6.03 4.59 -34.13
N ARG A 87 -4.93 3.85 -34.31
CA ARG A 87 -4.13 3.88 -35.55
C ARG A 87 -4.90 3.36 -36.77
N ASN A 88 -5.79 2.39 -36.57
CA ASN A 88 -6.56 1.75 -37.64
C ASN A 88 -8.02 2.20 -37.66
N ALA A 89 -8.35 3.36 -37.08
CA ALA A 89 -9.72 3.80 -36.86
C ALA A 89 -10.51 3.92 -38.19
N GLU A 90 -9.86 4.44 -39.24
CA GLU A 90 -10.47 4.55 -40.57
C GLU A 90 -10.76 3.19 -41.19
N VAL A 91 -9.85 2.21 -41.05
CA VAL A 91 -10.03 0.84 -41.56
C VAL A 91 -11.14 0.12 -40.79
N VAL A 92 -11.18 0.26 -39.47
CA VAL A 92 -12.22 -0.33 -38.61
C VAL A 92 -13.58 0.24 -38.96
N HIS A 93 -13.67 1.54 -39.23
CA HIS A 93 -14.91 2.20 -39.64
C HIS A 93 -15.33 1.78 -41.06
N ALA A 94 -14.40 1.79 -42.02
CA ALA A 94 -14.65 1.41 -43.41
C ALA A 94 -15.07 -0.06 -43.57
N MET A 95 -14.57 -0.97 -42.73
CA MET A 95 -14.91 -2.39 -42.74
C MET A 95 -16.09 -2.76 -41.83
N GLY A 96 -16.69 -1.80 -41.11
CA GLY A 96 -17.80 -2.06 -40.18
C GLY A 96 -17.41 -2.93 -38.97
N LEU A 97 -16.12 -2.99 -38.61
CA LEU A 97 -15.58 -3.85 -37.55
C LEU A 97 -15.70 -3.26 -36.14
N SER A 98 -16.33 -2.09 -36.00
CA SER A 98 -16.46 -1.34 -34.74
C SER A 98 -17.13 -2.16 -33.63
N SER A 99 -18.19 -2.92 -33.93
CA SER A 99 -18.89 -3.75 -32.93
C SER A 99 -18.02 -4.91 -32.42
N ARG A 100 -17.23 -5.54 -33.30
CA ARG A 100 -16.30 -6.61 -32.92
C ARG A 100 -15.15 -6.09 -32.06
N LEU A 101 -14.64 -4.91 -32.40
CA LEU A 101 -13.61 -4.25 -31.60
C LEU A 101 -14.16 -3.83 -30.22
N ALA A 102 -15.40 -3.33 -30.17
CA ALA A 102 -16.08 -2.99 -28.93
C ALA A 102 -16.33 -4.22 -28.03
N GLY A 103 -16.73 -5.36 -28.61
CA GLY A 103 -16.87 -6.62 -27.87
C GLY A 103 -15.54 -7.07 -27.26
N ARG A 104 -14.48 -7.11 -28.07
CA ARG A 104 -13.13 -7.47 -27.60
C ARG A 104 -12.59 -6.49 -26.55
N TRP A 105 -12.89 -5.21 -26.70
CA TRP A 105 -12.57 -4.19 -25.69
C TRP A 105 -13.30 -4.46 -24.38
N SER A 106 -14.60 -4.76 -24.46
CA SER A 106 -15.45 -5.09 -23.31
C SER A 106 -14.88 -6.27 -22.52
N ASP A 107 -14.48 -7.35 -23.18
CA ASP A 107 -13.92 -8.53 -22.51
C ASP A 107 -12.64 -8.20 -21.72
N ILE A 108 -11.74 -7.42 -22.33
CA ILE A 108 -10.51 -6.98 -21.67
C ILE A 108 -10.83 -6.08 -20.47
N VAL A 109 -11.77 -5.13 -20.62
CA VAL A 109 -12.17 -4.24 -19.54
C VAL A 109 -12.82 -5.01 -18.39
N HIS A 110 -13.67 -6.00 -18.66
CA HIS A 110 -14.28 -6.83 -17.62
C HIS A 110 -13.23 -7.60 -16.83
N SER A 111 -12.23 -8.19 -17.50
CA SER A 111 -11.13 -8.87 -16.81
C SER A 111 -10.30 -7.91 -15.94
N TYR A 112 -9.99 -6.71 -16.46
CA TYR A 112 -9.29 -5.67 -15.70
C TYR A 112 -10.09 -5.25 -14.45
N LEU A 113 -11.39 -5.01 -14.59
CA LEU A 113 -12.25 -4.58 -13.48
C LEU A 113 -12.32 -5.65 -12.39
N ALA A 114 -12.48 -6.93 -12.74
CA ALA A 114 -12.52 -8.03 -11.78
C ALA A 114 -11.21 -8.15 -10.97
N HIS A 115 -10.04 -8.01 -11.63
CA HIS A 115 -8.75 -8.03 -10.93
C HIS A 115 -8.53 -6.77 -10.07
N GLN A 116 -8.96 -5.61 -10.57
CA GLN A 116 -8.88 -4.35 -9.84
C GLN A 116 -9.77 -4.32 -8.60
N GLU A 117 -10.98 -4.87 -8.68
CA GLU A 117 -11.91 -5.00 -7.56
C GLU A 117 -11.30 -5.88 -6.46
N ARG A 118 -10.81 -7.08 -6.81
CA ARG A 118 -10.15 -7.98 -5.85
C ARG A 118 -8.93 -7.35 -5.19
N LEU A 119 -8.11 -6.63 -5.95
CA LEU A 119 -6.99 -5.86 -5.41
C LEU A 119 -7.46 -4.76 -4.45
N SER A 120 -8.57 -4.10 -4.78
CA SER A 120 -9.13 -3.04 -3.95
C SER A 120 -9.74 -3.57 -2.66
N ASP A 121 -10.39 -4.73 -2.68
CA ASP A 121 -10.94 -5.37 -1.50
C ASP A 121 -9.86 -5.81 -0.53
N ILE A 122 -8.77 -6.38 -1.04
CA ILE A 122 -7.63 -6.78 -0.20
C ILE A 122 -7.03 -5.54 0.47
N ILE A 123 -6.69 -4.52 -0.30
CA ILE A 123 -6.02 -3.32 0.22
C ILE A 123 -6.95 -2.51 1.12
N GLY A 124 -8.22 -2.38 0.74
CA GLY A 124 -9.25 -1.68 1.51
C GLY A 124 -9.59 -2.40 2.81
N GLY A 125 -9.71 -3.74 2.76
CA GLY A 125 -9.97 -4.59 3.92
C GLY A 125 -8.81 -4.55 4.91
N THR A 126 -7.57 -4.74 4.44
CA THR A 126 -6.38 -4.68 5.30
C THR A 126 -6.13 -3.28 5.84
N GLY A 127 -6.38 -2.24 5.04
CA GLY A 127 -6.27 -0.84 5.49
C GLY A 127 -7.28 -0.51 6.59
N SER A 128 -8.53 -0.95 6.43
CA SER A 128 -9.58 -0.74 7.42
C SER A 128 -9.30 -1.49 8.72
N LEU A 129 -8.84 -2.75 8.63
CA LEU A 129 -8.46 -3.55 9.79
C LEU A 129 -7.24 -2.96 10.52
N SER A 130 -6.24 -2.42 9.80
CA SER A 130 -5.09 -1.71 10.40
C SER A 130 -5.55 -0.51 11.21
N LYS A 131 -6.43 0.31 10.62
CA LYS A 131 -6.99 1.49 11.29
C LYS A 131 -7.80 1.13 12.53
N ALA A 132 -8.63 0.08 12.45
CA ALA A 132 -9.39 -0.43 13.59
C ALA A 132 -8.47 -0.93 14.71
N LEU A 133 -7.44 -1.70 14.36
CA LEU A 133 -6.43 -2.19 15.31
C LEU A 133 -5.68 -1.04 15.99
N ARG A 134 -5.33 0.02 15.24
CA ARG A 134 -4.72 1.24 15.81
C ARG A 134 -5.65 1.91 16.83
N MET A 135 -6.92 2.09 16.49
CA MET A 135 -7.89 2.70 17.42
C MET A 135 -8.05 1.85 18.69
N ALA A 136 -8.07 0.52 18.55
CA ALA A 136 -8.07 -0.40 19.67
C ALA A 136 -6.80 -0.27 20.53
N LEU A 137 -5.60 -0.26 19.92
CA LEU A 137 -4.32 -0.10 20.62
C LEU A 137 -4.22 1.23 21.36
N GLN A 138 -4.70 2.33 20.77
CA GLN A 138 -4.76 3.63 21.44
C GLN A 138 -5.66 3.59 22.67
N SER A 139 -6.84 2.98 22.55
CA SER A 139 -7.75 2.79 23.69
C SER A 139 -7.13 1.90 24.78
N SER A 140 -6.48 0.79 24.40
CA SER A 140 -5.78 -0.09 25.33
C SER A 140 -4.61 0.60 26.04
N VAL A 141 -3.85 1.46 25.35
CA VAL A 141 -2.76 2.25 25.96
C VAL A 141 -3.32 3.22 27.00
N LEU A 142 -4.44 3.90 26.72
CA LEU A 142 -5.08 4.75 27.71
C LEU A 142 -5.56 3.94 28.92
N GLY A 143 -6.20 2.79 28.70
CA GLY A 143 -6.70 1.92 29.77
C GLY A 143 -5.58 1.37 30.66
N LEU A 144 -4.52 0.81 30.05
CA LEU A 144 -3.37 0.28 30.77
C LEU A 144 -2.58 1.39 31.46
N GLY A 145 -2.41 2.54 30.81
CA GLY A 145 -1.77 3.72 31.38
C GLY A 145 -2.51 4.24 32.60
N ALA A 146 -3.84 4.34 32.55
CA ALA A 146 -4.65 4.75 33.69
C ALA A 146 -4.52 3.78 34.86
N TYR A 147 -4.54 2.47 34.59
CA TYR A 147 -4.34 1.44 35.61
C TYR A 147 -2.99 1.58 36.32
N LEU A 148 -1.91 1.81 35.58
CA LEU A 148 -0.55 1.98 36.11
C LEU A 148 -0.38 3.27 36.93
N VAL A 149 -1.01 4.36 36.51
CA VAL A 149 -0.98 5.64 37.24
C VAL A 149 -1.73 5.54 38.57
N ILE A 150 -2.87 4.83 38.59
CA ILE A 150 -3.60 4.57 39.85
C ILE A 150 -2.76 3.72 40.81
N GLY A 151 -1.99 2.76 40.27
CA GLY A 151 -1.03 1.97 41.05
C GLY A 151 0.19 2.73 41.54
N GLY A 152 0.39 3.99 41.12
CA GLY A 152 1.55 4.82 41.49
C GLY A 152 2.85 4.44 40.79
N GLU A 153 2.82 3.51 39.83
CA GLU A 153 4.01 3.03 39.10
C GLU A 153 4.38 3.91 37.91
N ALA A 154 3.46 4.76 37.44
CA ALA A 154 3.67 5.66 36.31
C ALA A 154 3.14 7.08 36.60
N SER A 155 3.73 8.09 35.94
CA SER A 155 3.20 9.46 36.01
C SER A 155 2.05 9.67 35.02
N PRO A 156 1.12 10.60 35.27
CA PRO A 156 0.08 10.96 34.30
C PRO A 156 0.63 11.37 32.92
N GLY A 157 1.85 11.93 32.89
CA GLY A 157 2.55 12.29 31.65
C GLY A 157 2.92 11.08 30.79
N VAL A 158 3.15 9.92 31.40
CA VAL A 158 3.45 8.67 30.69
C VAL A 158 2.28 8.26 29.80
N ILE A 159 1.03 8.40 30.26
CA ILE A 159 -0.17 8.04 29.50
C ILE A 159 -0.23 8.80 28.17
N ILE A 160 -0.02 10.12 28.24
CA ILE A 160 -0.08 10.99 27.06
C ILE A 160 1.11 10.74 26.14
N ALA A 161 2.32 10.64 26.72
CA ALA A 161 3.54 10.38 25.95
C ALA A 161 3.46 9.05 25.20
N SER A 162 3.03 7.96 25.86
CA SER A 162 2.89 6.65 25.24
C SER A 162 1.85 6.62 24.12
N SER A 163 0.73 7.34 24.28
CA SER A 163 -0.31 7.42 23.25
C SER A 163 0.18 8.14 21.99
N ILE A 164 0.90 9.26 22.15
CA ILE A 164 1.48 10.02 21.03
C ILE A 164 2.58 9.20 20.34
N LEU A 165 3.49 8.61 21.11
CA LEU A 165 4.59 7.79 20.58
C LEU A 165 4.07 6.56 19.84
N LEU A 166 3.04 5.89 20.36
CA LEU A 166 2.40 4.76 19.67
C LEU A 166 1.79 5.20 18.34
N GLY A 167 1.10 6.34 18.32
CA GLY A 167 0.54 6.92 17.10
C GLY A 167 1.60 7.18 16.04
N ARG A 168 2.78 7.70 16.45
CA ARG A 168 3.93 7.94 15.57
C ARG A 168 4.60 6.66 15.11
N ALA A 169 4.77 5.67 15.98
CA ALA A 169 5.37 4.38 15.63
C ALA A 169 4.54 3.63 14.58
N LEU A 170 3.21 3.72 14.67
CA LEU A 170 2.31 3.04 13.74
C LEU A 170 2.11 3.84 12.45
N ALA A 171 2.26 5.16 12.44
CA ALA A 171 1.95 6.02 11.29
C ALA A 171 2.58 5.57 9.95
N PRO A 172 3.87 5.15 9.90
CA PRO A 172 4.50 4.71 8.66
C PRO A 172 3.83 3.45 8.11
N VAL A 173 3.34 2.57 8.98
CA VAL A 173 2.73 1.31 8.56
C VAL A 173 1.36 1.55 7.92
N ASP A 174 0.54 2.45 8.46
CA ASP A 174 -0.72 2.84 7.81
C ASP A 174 -0.45 3.54 6.47
N ALA A 175 0.55 4.41 6.43
CA ALA A 175 0.96 5.06 5.18
C ALA A 175 1.49 4.04 4.15
N ALA A 176 2.16 2.97 4.59
CA ALA A 176 2.59 1.87 3.73
C ALA A 176 1.39 1.14 3.11
N ILE A 177 0.38 0.79 3.94
CA ILE A 177 -0.82 0.09 3.48
C ILE A 177 -1.65 0.99 2.54
N ALA A 178 -1.79 2.28 2.87
CA ALA A 178 -2.50 3.24 2.02
C ALA A 178 -1.83 3.42 0.65
N ASN A 179 -0.49 3.42 0.61
CA ASN A 179 0.28 3.57 -0.62
C ASN A 179 0.67 2.24 -1.30
N TRP A 180 0.13 1.12 -0.83
CA TRP A 180 0.53 -0.22 -1.27
C TRP A 180 0.35 -0.43 -2.78
N LYS A 181 -0.77 0.04 -3.35
CA LYS A 181 -1.01 0.02 -4.82
C LYS A 181 0.10 0.75 -5.58
N GLY A 182 0.51 1.92 -5.10
CA GLY A 182 1.58 2.72 -5.69
C GLY A 182 2.94 2.04 -5.58
N PHE A 183 3.22 1.39 -4.44
CA PHE A 183 4.46 0.66 -4.22
C PHE A 183 4.59 -0.53 -5.18
N LEU A 184 3.55 -1.34 -5.32
CA LEU A 184 3.49 -2.47 -6.24
C LEU A 184 3.66 -2.04 -7.70
N ALA A 185 2.95 -0.98 -8.12
CA ALA A 185 3.04 -0.46 -9.47
C ALA A 185 4.44 0.08 -9.81
N THR A 186 5.07 0.77 -8.86
CA THR A 186 6.42 1.32 -9.01
C THR A 186 7.47 0.22 -9.06
N ARG A 187 7.36 -0.79 -8.20
CA ARG A 187 8.25 -1.96 -8.23
C ARG A 187 8.18 -2.68 -9.58
N HIS A 188 6.98 -2.86 -10.13
CA HIS A 188 6.83 -3.48 -11.44
C HIS A 188 7.45 -2.62 -12.56
N SER A 189 7.20 -1.31 -12.54
CA SER A 189 7.77 -0.36 -13.51
C SER A 189 9.31 -0.34 -13.45
N TYR A 190 9.88 -0.37 -12.24
CA TYR A 190 11.33 -0.44 -12.03
C TYR A 190 11.96 -1.71 -12.62
N PHE A 191 11.36 -2.89 -12.39
CA PHE A 191 11.88 -4.14 -12.95
C PHE A 191 11.81 -4.16 -14.48
N GLN A 192 10.76 -3.62 -15.08
CA GLN A 192 10.67 -3.50 -16.54
C GLN A 192 11.75 -2.56 -17.10
N LEU A 193 11.93 -1.39 -16.48
CA LEU A 193 12.98 -0.43 -16.87
C LEU A 193 14.39 -1.03 -16.74
N LYS A 194 14.66 -1.73 -15.64
CA LYS A 194 15.95 -2.40 -15.44
C LYS A 194 16.21 -3.48 -16.49
N ALA A 195 15.23 -4.33 -16.77
CA ALA A 195 15.35 -5.35 -17.80
C ALA A 195 15.58 -4.75 -19.20
N MET A 196 15.03 -3.57 -19.48
CA MET A 196 15.34 -2.85 -20.73
C MET A 196 16.76 -2.28 -20.74
N LEU A 197 17.23 -1.67 -19.66
CA LEU A 197 18.60 -1.15 -19.58
C LEU A 197 19.64 -2.25 -19.72
N ASP A 198 19.44 -3.38 -19.03
CA ASP A 198 20.32 -4.55 -19.11
C ASP A 198 20.31 -5.21 -20.52
N SER A 199 19.30 -4.93 -21.35
CA SER A 199 19.25 -5.38 -22.75
C SER A 199 19.94 -4.43 -23.74
N PHE A 200 20.33 -3.23 -23.28
CA PHE A 200 21.04 -2.23 -24.05
C PHE A 200 22.57 -2.26 -23.83
N GLU A 201 23.05 -2.85 -22.74
CA GLU A 201 24.47 -3.24 -22.54
C GLU A 201 24.78 -4.59 -23.21
#